data_AF-A0A1E7IMM9-F1
#
_entry.id   AF-A0A1E7IMM9-F1
#
_cell.length_a   1.000
_cell.length_b   1.000
_cell.length_c   1.000
_cell.angle_alpha   90.00
_cell.angle_beta   90.00
_cell.angle_gamma   90.00
#
_symmetry.space_group_name_H-M   'P 1'
#
loop_
_entity.id
_entity.type
_entity.pdbx_description
1 polymer ?
#
loop_
_entity_poly.entity_id
_entity_poly.type
_entity_poly.pdbx_seq_one_letter_code
_entity_poly.pdbx_strand_id
1 'polypeptide(L)'
;MGEDYRNMWKNLGMDLGAHDALLEVLGKGYQDIYLAQKDRPDGMGYFDFVMSEVHGLRIKELLDEKKAGRKVIGAFCVFVPEEIVRAADATIVGLCAGADFAMDEVEKLLPRNTCSLIKSAFGFKLGKVCPFVEASDMIVGENTCDGKKKSHEILKDLVPNFYVMDLPQMKSEQGKALLKAEYQRFKDAVEKLTGVSIDASRLRKGIEIVNNKRKAMHRLSELRKADPAPISGLDALLANQVFFYDDVARFTESVNKICDELENRIAINRGVFPKGTPRIL
;
A
#
# COMPACT_ATOMS: atom_id res chain seq x y z
N MET A 1 -0.07 20.13 -17.61
CA MET A 1 -0.80 20.98 -16.65
C MET A 1 -1.71 20.04 -15.89
N GLY A 2 -1.29 19.60 -14.71
CA GLY A 2 -2.06 18.65 -13.89
C GLY A 2 -3.30 19.30 -13.31
N GLU A 3 -4.30 18.49 -12.97
CA GLU A 3 -5.46 18.94 -12.19
C GLU A 3 -4.98 19.56 -10.86
N ASP A 4 -5.57 20.68 -10.44
CA ASP A 4 -5.31 21.26 -9.12
C ASP A 4 -6.11 20.49 -8.06
N TYR A 5 -5.41 19.64 -7.32
CA TYR A 5 -5.97 18.82 -6.26
C TYR A 5 -6.08 19.54 -4.90
N ARG A 6 -5.65 20.81 -4.76
CA ARG A 6 -5.63 21.49 -3.46
C ARG A 6 -7.00 21.57 -2.80
N ASN A 7 -8.05 21.82 -3.58
CA ASN A 7 -9.42 21.84 -3.06
C ASN A 7 -9.87 20.47 -2.53
N MET A 8 -9.43 19.40 -3.18
CA MET A 8 -9.69 18.03 -2.73
C MET A 8 -9.01 17.76 -1.38
N TRP A 9 -7.73 18.09 -1.24
CA TRP A 9 -6.99 17.93 0.01
C TRP A 9 -7.56 18.80 1.14
N LYS A 10 -7.98 20.02 0.82
CA LYS A 10 -8.65 20.90 1.79
C LYS A 10 -9.95 20.28 2.31
N ASN A 11 -10.75 19.68 1.42
CA ASN A 11 -12.00 19.01 1.81
C ASN A 11 -11.77 17.74 2.63
N LEU A 12 -10.59 17.11 2.50
CA LEU A 12 -10.12 16.03 3.38
C LEU A 12 -9.62 16.53 4.75
N GLY A 13 -9.62 17.84 4.98
CA GLY A 13 -9.15 18.42 6.25
C GLY A 13 -7.64 18.39 6.42
N MET A 14 -6.88 18.26 5.32
CA MET A 14 -5.43 18.19 5.34
C MET A 14 -4.76 19.52 5.70
N ASP A 15 -3.58 19.44 6.30
CA ASP A 15 -2.68 20.59 6.41
C ASP A 15 -1.93 20.75 5.07
N LEU A 16 -2.36 21.71 4.27
CA LEU A 16 -1.81 21.91 2.93
C LEU A 16 -0.35 22.36 2.94
N GLY A 17 0.07 23.17 3.92
CA GLY A 17 1.46 23.65 3.99
C GLY A 17 2.41 22.51 4.37
N ALA A 18 2.02 21.72 5.37
CA ALA A 18 2.73 20.53 5.77
C ALA A 18 2.79 19.48 4.64
N HIS A 19 1.69 19.31 3.91
CA HIS A 19 1.59 18.39 2.77
C HIS A 19 2.44 18.83 1.58
N ASP A 20 2.45 20.11 1.24
CA ASP A 20 3.31 20.67 0.19
C ASP A 20 4.80 20.39 0.48
N ALA A 21 5.24 20.61 1.73
CA ALA A 21 6.61 20.32 2.16
C ALA A 21 6.96 18.82 2.05
N LEU A 22 6.01 17.93 2.38
CA LEU A 22 6.18 16.49 2.20
C LEU A 22 6.37 16.14 0.71
N LEU A 23 5.50 16.65 -0.17
CA LEU A 23 5.56 16.36 -1.60
C LEU A 23 6.83 16.89 -2.26
N GLU A 24 7.35 18.05 -1.84
CA GLU A 24 8.62 18.58 -2.33
C GLU A 24 9.79 17.63 -2.03
N VAL A 25 9.89 17.16 -0.78
CA VAL A 25 10.94 16.21 -0.36
C VAL A 25 10.83 14.89 -1.11
N LEU A 26 9.61 14.35 -1.23
CA LEU A 26 9.36 13.10 -1.95
C LEU A 26 9.68 13.23 -3.44
N GLY A 27 9.28 14.34 -4.07
CA GLY A 27 9.55 14.61 -5.48
C GLY A 27 11.05 14.69 -5.78
N LYS A 28 11.79 15.43 -4.95
CA LYS A 28 13.26 15.50 -5.05
C LYS A 28 13.90 14.12 -4.85
N GLY A 29 13.49 13.39 -3.81
CA GLY A 29 13.99 12.04 -3.55
C GLY A 29 13.72 11.08 -4.72
N TYR A 30 12.55 11.20 -5.37
CA TYR A 30 12.23 10.38 -6.53
C TYR A 30 13.12 10.69 -7.74
N GLN A 31 13.36 11.98 -8.00
CA GLN A 31 14.26 12.43 -9.05
C GLN A 31 15.68 11.90 -8.84
N ASP A 32 16.20 12.05 -7.62
CA ASP A 32 17.59 11.74 -7.27
C ASP A 32 17.85 10.21 -7.18
N ILE A 33 16.85 9.42 -6.77
CA ILE A 33 16.99 7.97 -6.54
C ILE A 33 16.53 7.16 -7.76
N TYR A 34 15.35 7.45 -8.31
CA TYR A 34 14.74 6.61 -9.33
C TYR A 34 15.06 7.11 -10.73
N LEU A 35 14.78 8.38 -11.02
CA LEU A 35 14.94 8.93 -12.38
C LEU A 35 16.41 9.13 -12.78
N ALA A 36 17.32 9.14 -11.81
CA ALA A 36 18.77 9.14 -12.06
C ALA A 36 19.34 7.76 -12.45
N GLN A 37 18.59 6.66 -12.25
CA GLN A 37 19.05 5.32 -12.65
C GLN A 37 19.15 5.22 -14.18
N LYS A 38 20.16 4.48 -14.65
CA LYS A 38 20.37 4.21 -16.08
C LYS A 38 19.74 2.88 -16.48
N ASP A 39 19.36 2.79 -17.76
CA ASP A 39 18.85 1.56 -18.38
C ASP A 39 17.60 0.95 -17.71
N ARG A 40 16.74 1.79 -17.09
CA ARG A 40 15.47 1.33 -16.50
C ARG A 40 14.57 0.68 -17.57
N PRO A 41 13.73 -0.31 -17.21
CA PRO A 41 12.66 -0.79 -18.07
C PRO A 41 11.74 0.34 -18.52
N ASP A 42 11.35 0.36 -19.80
CA ASP A 42 10.45 1.39 -20.34
C ASP A 42 9.08 1.35 -19.65
N GLY A 43 8.63 0.14 -19.28
CA GLY A 43 7.40 -0.03 -18.52
C GLY A 43 7.42 0.63 -17.13
N MET A 44 8.58 1.03 -16.60
CA MET A 44 8.65 1.83 -15.36
C MET A 44 8.01 3.20 -15.50
N GLY A 45 7.79 3.71 -16.72
CA GLY A 45 7.06 4.97 -16.95
C GLY A 45 5.65 4.98 -16.34
N TYR A 46 5.01 3.81 -16.21
CA TYR A 46 3.75 3.68 -15.48
C TYR A 46 3.91 4.03 -13.99
N PHE A 47 4.92 3.48 -13.34
CA PHE A 47 5.16 3.73 -11.92
C PHE A 47 5.67 5.15 -11.67
N ASP A 48 6.45 5.71 -12.60
CA ASP A 48 6.83 7.12 -12.56
C ASP A 48 5.59 8.03 -12.59
N PHE A 49 4.61 7.72 -13.45
CA PHE A 49 3.32 8.42 -13.47
C PHE A 49 2.56 8.26 -12.15
N VAL A 50 2.42 7.04 -11.64
CA VAL A 50 1.74 6.80 -10.35
C VAL A 50 2.39 7.59 -9.23
N MET A 51 3.71 7.64 -9.18
CA MET A 51 4.44 8.40 -8.15
C MET A 51 4.27 9.91 -8.30
N SER A 52 4.22 10.42 -9.54
CA SER A 52 3.93 11.84 -9.78
C SER A 52 2.51 12.25 -9.35
N GLU A 53 1.58 11.29 -9.32
CA GLU A 53 0.16 11.51 -9.02
C GLU A 53 -0.29 10.82 -7.71
N VAL A 54 0.66 10.40 -6.85
CA VAL A 54 0.39 9.49 -5.72
C VAL A 54 -0.65 10.04 -4.73
N HIS A 55 -0.59 11.35 -4.47
CA HIS A 55 -1.56 12.08 -3.65
C HIS A 55 -2.61 12.84 -4.49
N GLY A 56 -2.53 12.76 -5.82
CA GLY A 56 -3.41 13.41 -6.78
C GLY A 56 -4.47 12.45 -7.30
N LEU A 57 -4.27 11.96 -8.53
CA LEU A 57 -5.23 11.14 -9.26
C LEU A 57 -5.77 9.96 -8.44
N ARG A 58 -4.90 9.19 -7.77
CA ARG A 58 -5.36 8.00 -7.05
C ARG A 58 -6.30 8.35 -5.89
N ILE A 59 -6.05 9.46 -5.21
CA ILE A 59 -6.94 9.95 -4.15
C ILE A 59 -8.27 10.39 -4.75
N LYS A 60 -8.25 11.09 -5.88
CA LYS A 60 -9.47 11.48 -6.59
C LYS A 60 -10.32 10.26 -6.96
N GLU A 61 -9.71 9.20 -7.49
CA GLU A 61 -10.39 7.93 -7.78
C GLU A 61 -11.06 7.35 -6.53
N LEU A 62 -10.36 7.28 -5.40
CA LEU A 62 -10.92 6.80 -4.13
C LEU A 62 -12.10 7.65 -3.65
N LEU A 63 -12.04 8.97 -3.80
CA LEU A 63 -13.14 9.85 -3.42
C LEU A 63 -14.34 9.72 -4.37
N ASP A 64 -14.11 9.52 -5.65
CA ASP A 64 -15.17 9.28 -6.63
C ASP A 64 -15.82 7.91 -6.40
N GLU A 65 -15.05 6.87 -6.03
CA GLU A 65 -15.56 5.59 -5.54
C GLU A 65 -16.45 5.76 -4.30
N LYS A 66 -16.04 6.59 -3.33
CA LYS A 66 -16.84 6.90 -2.14
C LYS A 66 -18.15 7.61 -2.47
N LYS A 67 -18.13 8.58 -3.40
CA LYS A 67 -19.35 9.23 -3.89
C LYS A 67 -20.30 8.23 -4.55
N ALA A 68 -19.76 7.20 -5.20
CA ALA A 68 -20.52 6.10 -5.77
C ALA A 68 -20.95 5.03 -4.73
N GLY A 69 -20.71 5.27 -3.43
CA GLY A 69 -21.14 4.41 -2.33
C GLY A 69 -20.15 3.30 -1.94
N ARG A 70 -18.99 3.18 -2.62
CA ARG A 70 -17.94 2.23 -2.19
C ARG A 70 -17.25 2.74 -0.92
N LYS A 71 -16.60 1.82 -0.20
CA LYS A 71 -15.84 2.13 1.02
C LYS A 71 -14.35 1.94 0.79
N VAL A 72 -13.55 2.75 1.47
CA VAL A 72 -12.09 2.66 1.47
C VAL A 72 -11.63 2.17 2.83
N ILE A 73 -10.85 1.10 2.86
CA ILE A 73 -10.32 0.48 4.07
C ILE A 73 -8.80 0.64 4.07
N GLY A 74 -8.27 1.31 5.07
CA GLY A 74 -6.84 1.41 5.29
C GLY A 74 -6.31 0.22 6.10
N ALA A 75 -5.12 -0.29 5.79
CA ALA A 75 -4.50 -1.39 6.54
C ALA A 75 -2.99 -1.20 6.71
N PHE A 76 -2.45 -1.69 7.83
CA PHE A 76 -1.01 -1.65 8.11
C PHE A 76 -0.30 -3.00 7.89
N CYS A 77 -1.03 -4.05 7.49
CA CYS A 77 -0.49 -5.40 7.44
C CYS A 77 -1.11 -6.25 6.33
N VAL A 78 -0.28 -7.11 5.73
CA VAL A 78 -0.65 -8.07 4.69
C VAL A 78 -1.54 -9.21 5.19
N PHE A 79 -1.69 -9.38 6.51
CA PHE A 79 -2.62 -10.36 7.09
C PHE A 79 -4.09 -9.90 7.04
N VAL A 80 -4.32 -8.60 6.80
CA VAL A 80 -5.67 -8.07 6.55
C VAL A 80 -6.13 -8.58 5.17
N PRO A 81 -7.23 -9.35 5.09
CA PRO A 81 -7.59 -10.07 3.87
C PRO A 81 -8.24 -9.12 2.85
N GLU A 82 -7.42 -8.64 1.90
CA GLU A 82 -7.84 -7.84 0.74
C GLU A 82 -8.99 -8.51 -0.05
N GLU A 83 -9.01 -9.84 -0.08
CA GLU A 83 -10.04 -10.64 -0.74
C GLU A 83 -11.44 -10.40 -0.17
N ILE A 84 -11.55 -10.26 1.16
CA ILE A 84 -12.82 -9.96 1.84
C ILE A 84 -13.27 -8.54 1.52
N VAL A 85 -12.34 -7.57 1.58
CA VAL A 85 -12.62 -6.17 1.22
C VAL A 85 -13.13 -6.07 -0.21
N ARG A 86 -12.46 -6.73 -1.16
CA ARG A 86 -12.85 -6.73 -2.57
C ARG A 86 -14.19 -7.42 -2.81
N ALA A 87 -14.48 -8.49 -2.09
CA ALA A 87 -15.76 -9.19 -2.18
C ALA A 87 -16.96 -8.32 -1.75
N ALA A 88 -16.73 -7.29 -0.93
CA ALA A 88 -17.74 -6.31 -0.52
C ALA A 88 -17.77 -5.04 -1.38
N ASP A 89 -17.20 -5.06 -2.60
CA ASP A 89 -17.12 -3.88 -3.49
C ASP A 89 -16.40 -2.67 -2.87
N ALA A 90 -15.53 -2.91 -1.89
CA ALA A 90 -14.68 -1.92 -1.25
C ALA A 90 -13.23 -2.00 -1.78
N THR A 91 -12.48 -0.93 -1.50
CA THR A 91 -11.07 -0.76 -1.86
C THR A 91 -10.21 -0.82 -0.61
N ILE A 92 -9.10 -1.56 -0.64
CA ILE A 92 -8.11 -1.54 0.44
C ILE A 92 -6.89 -0.71 0.03
N VAL A 93 -6.31 0.04 0.96
CA VAL A 93 -5.04 0.75 0.77
C VAL A 93 -4.09 0.48 1.93
N GLY A 94 -2.80 0.31 1.64
CA GLY A 94 -1.75 0.18 2.64
C GLY A 94 -1.34 1.54 3.19
N LEU A 95 -1.30 1.66 4.51
CA LEU A 95 -1.05 2.94 5.21
C LEU A 95 0.32 3.00 5.90
N CYS A 96 1.18 1.99 5.71
CA CYS A 96 2.54 2.03 6.21
C CYS A 96 3.29 3.19 5.54
N ALA A 97 3.73 4.16 6.34
CA ALA A 97 4.49 5.31 5.89
C ALA A 97 5.99 5.11 6.18
N GLY A 98 6.83 5.70 5.33
CA GLY A 98 8.29 5.58 5.37
C GLY A 98 9.02 6.91 5.52
N ALA A 99 8.32 7.97 5.95
CA ALA A 99 8.88 9.31 6.09
C ALA A 99 8.66 9.87 7.49
N ASP A 100 9.68 10.46 8.08
CA ASP A 100 9.57 11.09 9.39
C ASP A 100 8.82 12.42 9.27
N PHE A 101 7.70 12.55 9.99
CA PHE A 101 6.86 13.73 9.95
C PHE A 101 6.25 14.03 11.31
N ALA A 102 6.25 15.30 11.74
CA ALA A 102 5.71 15.72 13.05
C ALA A 102 6.23 14.89 14.25
N MET A 103 7.50 14.46 14.22
CA MET A 103 8.06 13.53 15.23
C MET A 103 7.95 14.04 16.66
N ASP A 104 8.07 15.34 16.89
CA ASP A 104 7.92 15.94 18.22
C ASP A 104 6.51 15.72 18.80
N GLU A 105 5.47 15.71 17.97
CA GLU A 105 4.10 15.41 18.39
C GLU A 105 3.89 13.91 18.57
N VAL A 106 4.50 13.09 17.71
CA VAL A 106 4.45 11.63 17.81
C VAL A 106 5.07 11.15 19.13
N GLU A 107 6.21 11.71 19.52
CA GLU A 107 6.96 11.29 20.71
C GLU A 107 6.32 11.73 22.04
N LYS A 108 5.28 12.56 21.98
CA LYS A 108 4.39 12.80 23.14
C LYS A 108 3.44 11.63 23.39
N LEU A 109 3.14 10.83 22.36
CA LEU A 109 2.22 9.70 22.43
C LEU A 109 2.95 8.35 22.45
N LEU A 110 4.10 8.26 21.78
CA LEU A 110 4.86 7.03 21.62
C LEU A 110 6.29 7.18 22.17
N PRO A 111 6.87 6.12 22.75
CA PRO A 111 8.28 6.13 23.13
C PRO A 111 9.19 6.43 21.93
N ARG A 112 10.27 7.20 22.15
CA ARG A 112 11.25 7.57 21.10
C ARG A 112 11.87 6.37 20.39
N ASN A 113 12.06 5.28 21.12
CA ASN A 113 12.63 4.01 20.66
C ASN A 113 11.59 3.09 19.97
N THR A 114 10.38 3.58 19.68
CA THR A 114 9.41 2.87 18.86
C THR A 114 9.88 2.81 17.40
N CYS A 115 9.56 1.72 16.70
CA CYS A 115 9.86 1.52 15.28
C CYS A 115 9.44 2.74 14.43
N SER A 116 10.34 3.22 13.56
CA SER A 116 10.10 4.41 12.72
C SER A 116 8.88 4.29 11.81
N LEU A 117 8.53 3.08 11.33
CA LEU A 117 7.32 2.87 10.53
C LEU A 117 6.05 3.21 11.33
N ILE A 118 6.01 2.85 12.62
CA ILE A 118 4.87 3.16 13.50
C ILE A 118 4.84 4.66 13.78
N LYS A 119 6.00 5.26 14.10
CA LYS A 119 6.11 6.70 14.35
C LYS A 119 5.67 7.50 13.12
N SER A 120 6.11 7.10 11.93
CA SER A 120 5.75 7.72 10.65
C SER A 120 4.23 7.69 10.41
N ALA A 121 3.56 6.56 10.63
CA ALA A 121 2.10 6.46 10.50
C ALA A 121 1.35 7.43 11.44
N PHE A 122 1.82 7.55 12.70
CA PHE A 122 1.28 8.54 13.64
C PHE A 122 1.54 9.97 13.18
N GLY A 123 2.76 10.25 12.72
CA GLY A 123 3.14 11.55 12.19
C GLY A 123 2.28 11.99 11.02
N PHE A 124 1.99 11.06 10.11
CA PHE A 124 1.14 11.29 8.96
C PHE A 124 -0.30 11.62 9.35
N LYS A 125 -0.83 10.96 10.40
CA LYS A 125 -2.16 11.26 10.95
C LYS A 125 -2.21 12.58 11.71
N LEU A 126 -1.26 12.82 12.61
CA LEU A 126 -1.20 14.03 13.44
C LEU A 126 -0.91 15.28 12.61
N GLY A 127 0.00 15.18 11.65
CA GLY A 127 0.32 16.25 10.70
C GLY A 127 -0.72 16.42 9.60
N LYS A 128 -1.71 15.53 9.48
CA LYS A 128 -2.76 15.56 8.46
C LYS A 128 -2.22 15.70 7.03
N VAL A 129 -1.14 14.97 6.74
CA VAL A 129 -0.42 15.02 5.45
C VAL A 129 -0.69 13.81 4.55
N CYS A 130 -1.46 12.83 5.02
CA CYS A 130 -1.73 11.62 4.26
C CYS A 130 -3.18 11.56 3.77
N PRO A 131 -3.44 11.83 2.48
CA PRO A 131 -4.80 11.76 1.95
C PRO A 131 -5.38 10.35 1.98
N PHE A 132 -4.56 9.29 1.90
CA PHE A 132 -5.04 7.90 2.03
C PHE A 132 -5.62 7.60 3.42
N VAL A 133 -5.00 8.14 4.47
CA VAL A 133 -5.50 8.01 5.85
C VAL A 133 -6.82 8.76 5.99
N GLU A 134 -6.89 10.00 5.51
CA GLU A 134 -8.11 10.82 5.63
C GLU A 134 -9.25 10.34 4.71
N ALA A 135 -8.94 9.66 3.60
CA ALA A 135 -9.93 9.07 2.72
C ALA A 135 -10.50 7.73 3.24
N SER A 136 -9.88 7.10 4.23
CA SER A 136 -10.30 5.78 4.74
C SER A 136 -11.57 5.85 5.60
N ASP A 137 -12.57 5.02 5.30
CA ASP A 137 -13.80 4.85 6.10
C ASP A 137 -13.60 3.96 7.34
N MET A 138 -12.60 3.09 7.29
CA MET A 138 -12.16 2.23 8.39
C MET A 138 -10.67 2.00 8.27
N ILE A 139 -9.95 2.04 9.39
CA ILE A 139 -8.54 1.64 9.43
C ILE A 139 -8.43 0.34 10.24
N VAL A 140 -7.67 -0.61 9.70
CA VAL A 140 -7.47 -1.94 10.26
C VAL A 140 -6.06 -2.06 10.81
N GLY A 141 -5.99 -2.20 12.13
CA GLY A 141 -4.79 -2.60 12.85
C GLY A 141 -4.78 -4.10 13.17
N GLU A 142 -3.63 -4.58 13.62
CA GLU A 142 -3.40 -5.96 14.01
C GLU A 142 -2.46 -6.07 15.22
N ASN A 143 -2.46 -7.22 15.89
CA ASN A 143 -1.66 -7.53 17.08
C ASN A 143 -0.28 -8.18 16.77
N THR A 144 0.42 -7.78 15.70
CA THR A 144 1.67 -8.45 15.25
C THR A 144 2.87 -8.22 16.18
N CYS A 145 3.51 -7.06 16.09
CA CYS A 145 4.61 -6.68 16.99
C CYS A 145 4.06 -5.88 18.18
N ASP A 146 4.82 -5.84 19.28
CA ASP A 146 4.39 -5.12 20.48
C ASP A 146 4.17 -3.63 20.22
N GLY A 147 5.04 -3.01 19.43
CA GLY A 147 4.90 -1.61 19.04
C GLY A 147 3.56 -1.33 18.36
N LYS A 148 3.20 -2.11 17.33
CA LYS A 148 1.94 -1.95 16.60
C LYS A 148 0.75 -2.22 17.52
N LYS A 149 0.74 -3.37 18.17
CA LYS A 149 -0.32 -3.81 19.10
C LYS A 149 -0.64 -2.73 20.14
N LYS A 150 0.38 -2.16 20.80
CA LYS A 150 0.19 -1.11 21.82
C LYS A 150 -0.14 0.25 21.21
N SER A 151 0.50 0.62 20.08
CA SER A 151 0.20 1.90 19.42
C SER A 151 -1.24 1.97 18.91
N HIS A 152 -1.82 0.84 18.48
CA HIS A 152 -3.21 0.77 18.03
C HIS A 152 -4.22 1.15 19.14
N GLU A 153 -3.87 0.93 20.42
CA GLU A 153 -4.71 1.37 21.55
C GLU A 153 -4.77 2.89 21.69
N ILE A 154 -3.78 3.62 21.18
CA ILE A 154 -3.77 5.09 21.11
C ILE A 154 -4.37 5.55 19.78
N LEU A 155 -3.99 4.91 18.66
CA LEU A 155 -4.43 5.30 17.33
C LEU A 155 -5.96 5.23 17.15
N LYS A 156 -6.62 4.30 17.85
CA LYS A 156 -8.09 4.18 17.84
C LYS A 156 -8.81 5.48 18.28
N ASP A 157 -8.17 6.30 19.13
CA ASP A 157 -8.76 7.55 19.62
C ASP A 157 -8.48 8.73 18.67
N LEU A 158 -7.56 8.55 17.71
CA LEU A 158 -7.21 9.52 16.67
C LEU A 158 -7.95 9.28 15.35
N VAL A 159 -8.52 8.09 15.17
CA VAL A 159 -9.19 7.66 13.93
C VAL A 159 -10.66 7.34 14.22
N PRO A 160 -11.64 7.92 13.49
CA PRO A 160 -13.06 7.74 13.80
C PRO A 160 -13.57 6.30 13.80
N ASN A 161 -13.01 5.44 12.95
CA ASN A 161 -13.40 4.04 12.82
C ASN A 161 -12.15 3.15 12.71
N PHE A 162 -11.82 2.49 13.82
CA PHE A 162 -10.63 1.68 13.95
C PHE A 162 -11.00 0.25 14.34
N TYR A 163 -10.59 -0.72 13.53
CA TYR A 163 -10.83 -2.15 13.75
C TYR A 163 -9.49 -2.85 14.04
N VAL A 164 -9.45 -3.77 14.99
CA VAL A 164 -8.24 -4.54 15.32
C VAL A 164 -8.48 -6.03 15.11
N MET A 165 -7.58 -6.67 14.35
CA MET A 165 -7.53 -8.12 14.16
C MET A 165 -6.62 -8.80 15.19
N ASP A 166 -7.09 -9.91 15.78
CA ASP A 166 -6.32 -10.73 16.73
C ASP A 166 -5.66 -11.94 16.04
N LEU A 167 -4.50 -11.71 15.42
CA LEU A 167 -3.74 -12.73 14.72
C LEU A 167 -3.08 -13.71 15.70
N PRO A 168 -3.08 -15.02 15.38
CA PRO A 168 -2.40 -16.02 16.20
C PRO A 168 -0.87 -15.89 16.07
N GLN A 169 -0.15 -16.17 17.16
CA GLN A 169 1.32 -16.20 17.14
C GLN A 169 1.88 -17.55 16.71
N MET A 170 1.04 -18.60 16.64
CA MET A 170 1.41 -19.96 16.26
C MET A 170 0.54 -20.46 15.12
N LYS A 171 1.10 -21.32 14.26
CA LYS A 171 0.40 -21.96 13.13
C LYS A 171 -0.19 -23.33 13.49
N SER A 172 -0.47 -23.57 14.78
CA SER A 172 -1.14 -24.79 15.26
C SER A 172 -2.60 -24.84 14.81
N GLU A 173 -3.29 -25.95 15.03
CA GLU A 173 -4.72 -26.06 14.74
C GLU A 173 -5.56 -25.04 15.52
N GLN A 174 -5.18 -24.75 16.77
CA GLN A 174 -5.81 -23.69 17.57
C GLN A 174 -5.56 -22.30 16.98
N GLY A 175 -4.33 -22.03 16.53
CA GLY A 175 -3.99 -20.77 15.87
C GLY A 175 -4.76 -20.58 14.56
N LYS A 176 -4.86 -21.63 13.73
CA LYS A 176 -5.69 -21.63 12.52
C LYS A 176 -7.17 -21.42 12.82
N ALA A 177 -7.68 -22.03 13.89
CA ALA A 177 -9.06 -21.85 14.34
C ALA A 177 -9.33 -20.39 14.77
N LEU A 178 -8.42 -19.77 15.53
CA LEU A 178 -8.49 -18.34 15.87
C LEU A 178 -8.47 -17.47 14.61
N LEU A 179 -7.51 -17.69 13.70
CA LEU A 179 -7.42 -16.91 12.46
C LEU A 179 -8.70 -17.01 11.61
N LYS A 180 -9.28 -18.21 11.51
CA LYS A 180 -10.56 -18.42 10.81
C LYS A 180 -11.69 -17.63 11.47
N ALA A 181 -11.76 -17.62 12.80
CA ALA A 181 -12.73 -16.82 13.53
C ALA A 181 -12.52 -15.32 13.30
N GLU A 182 -11.27 -14.84 13.31
CA GLU A 182 -10.95 -13.43 13.02
C GLU A 182 -11.36 -13.02 11.61
N TYR A 183 -11.12 -13.87 10.61
CA TYR A 183 -11.55 -13.59 9.24
C TYR A 183 -13.08 -13.56 9.12
N GLN A 184 -13.80 -14.39 9.87
CA GLN A 184 -15.26 -14.30 9.93
C GLN A 184 -15.72 -12.99 10.58
N ARG A 185 -15.14 -12.61 11.73
CA ARG A 185 -15.47 -11.32 12.39
C ARG A 185 -15.17 -10.12 11.50
N PHE A 186 -14.04 -10.17 10.79
CA PHE A 186 -13.65 -9.12 9.86
C PHE A 186 -14.59 -9.06 8.65
N LYS A 187 -14.99 -10.20 8.09
CA LYS A 187 -16.03 -10.27 7.06
C LYS A 187 -17.31 -9.56 7.53
N ASP A 188 -17.80 -9.91 8.72
CA ASP A 188 -19.04 -9.34 9.25
C ASP A 188 -18.92 -7.80 9.46
N ALA A 189 -17.76 -7.33 9.93
CA ALA A 189 -17.48 -5.90 10.05
C ALA A 189 -17.45 -5.18 8.70
N VAL A 190 -16.86 -5.80 7.67
CA VAL A 190 -16.83 -5.28 6.30
C VAL A 190 -18.22 -5.28 5.67
N GLU A 191 -19.03 -6.33 5.84
CA GLU A 191 -20.42 -6.37 5.37
C GLU A 191 -21.24 -5.27 6.03
N LYS A 192 -21.06 -5.04 7.34
CA LYS A 192 -21.73 -3.94 8.06
C LYS A 192 -21.29 -2.56 7.55
N LEU A 193 -20.01 -2.37 7.27
CA LEU A 193 -19.47 -1.11 6.78
C LEU A 193 -19.97 -0.76 5.37
N THR A 194 -20.08 -1.77 4.51
CA THR A 194 -20.39 -1.61 3.08
C THR A 194 -21.88 -1.77 2.77
N GLY A 195 -22.63 -2.47 3.63
CA GLY A 195 -23.99 -2.93 3.33
C GLY A 195 -24.05 -4.06 2.30
N VAL A 196 -22.91 -4.61 1.88
CA VAL A 196 -22.81 -5.66 0.84
C VAL A 196 -22.58 -7.00 1.52
N SER A 197 -23.49 -7.96 1.33
CA SER A 197 -23.24 -9.33 1.81
C SER A 197 -22.23 -10.06 0.91
N ILE A 198 -21.29 -10.76 1.54
CA ILE A 198 -20.25 -11.57 0.92
C ILE A 198 -20.70 -13.02 0.95
N ASP A 199 -21.17 -13.51 -0.19
CA ASP A 199 -21.40 -14.94 -0.44
C ASP A 199 -20.13 -15.63 -1.00
N ALA A 200 -20.23 -16.95 -1.22
CA ALA A 200 -19.13 -17.75 -1.74
C ALA A 200 -18.68 -17.34 -3.17
N SER A 201 -19.60 -16.84 -4.00
CA SER A 201 -19.30 -16.41 -5.38
C SER A 201 -18.51 -15.10 -5.37
N ARG A 202 -18.96 -14.12 -4.58
CA ARG A 202 -18.29 -12.83 -4.39
C ARG A 202 -16.91 -13.02 -3.77
N LEU A 203 -16.81 -13.87 -2.76
CA LEU A 203 -15.53 -14.19 -2.13
C LEU A 203 -14.57 -14.86 -3.13
N ARG A 204 -15.05 -15.81 -3.93
CA ARG A 204 -14.23 -16.45 -4.98
C ARG A 204 -13.70 -15.42 -5.98
N LYS A 205 -14.54 -14.49 -6.43
CA LYS A 205 -14.14 -13.41 -7.34
C LYS A 205 -13.11 -12.48 -6.70
N GLY A 206 -13.29 -12.11 -5.43
CA GLY A 206 -12.31 -11.33 -4.67
C GLY A 206 -10.95 -12.04 -4.60
N ILE A 207 -10.95 -13.33 -4.26
CA ILE A 207 -9.76 -14.19 -4.22
C ILE A 207 -9.05 -14.23 -5.58
N GLU A 208 -9.80 -14.43 -6.68
CA GLU A 208 -9.22 -14.49 -8.02
C GLU A 208 -8.51 -13.19 -8.40
N ILE A 209 -9.17 -12.05 -8.19
CA ILE A 209 -8.62 -10.72 -8.50
C ILE A 209 -7.31 -10.48 -7.73
N VAL A 210 -7.30 -10.73 -6.42
CA VAL A 210 -6.12 -10.49 -5.57
C VAL A 210 -5.01 -11.49 -5.89
N ASN A 211 -5.35 -12.75 -6.18
CA ASN A 211 -4.36 -13.74 -6.58
C ASN A 211 -3.71 -13.40 -7.92
N ASN A 212 -4.43 -12.83 -8.88
CA ASN A 212 -3.85 -12.38 -10.14
C ASN A 212 -2.85 -11.23 -9.92
N LYS A 213 -3.18 -10.28 -9.01
CA LYS A 213 -2.23 -9.24 -8.57
C LYS A 213 -0.96 -9.83 -7.96
N ARG A 214 -1.10 -10.81 -7.06
CA ARG A 214 0.04 -11.50 -6.42
C ARG A 214 0.86 -12.32 -7.42
N LYS A 215 0.22 -13.00 -8.37
CA LYS A 215 0.90 -13.75 -9.45
C LYS A 215 1.76 -12.84 -10.33
N ALA A 216 1.27 -11.65 -10.67
CA ALA A 216 2.05 -10.68 -11.44
C ALA A 216 3.32 -10.25 -10.69
N MET A 217 3.20 -9.91 -9.41
CA MET A 217 4.38 -9.58 -8.58
C MET A 217 5.32 -10.77 -8.38
N HIS A 218 4.80 -11.99 -8.26
CA HIS A 218 5.61 -13.20 -8.22
C HIS A 218 6.38 -13.40 -9.53
N ARG A 219 5.74 -13.22 -10.69
CA ARG A 219 6.41 -13.26 -12.00
C ARG A 219 7.54 -12.25 -12.08
N LEU A 220 7.31 -11.01 -11.68
CA LEU A 220 8.36 -9.97 -11.60
C LEU A 220 9.52 -10.42 -10.70
N SER A 221 9.23 -11.01 -9.54
CA SER A 221 10.25 -11.52 -8.62
C SER A 221 11.06 -12.67 -9.21
N GLU A 222 10.42 -13.59 -9.92
CA GLU A 222 11.08 -14.74 -10.56
C GLU A 222 12.03 -14.30 -11.67
N LEU A 223 11.63 -13.34 -12.51
CA LEU A 223 12.47 -12.81 -13.60
C LEU A 223 13.76 -12.15 -13.10
N ARG A 224 13.76 -11.61 -11.87
CA ARG A 224 14.95 -11.02 -11.26
C ARG A 224 16.07 -12.03 -11.04
N LYS A 225 15.83 -13.35 -11.08
CA LYS A 225 16.86 -14.39 -10.91
C LYS A 225 17.88 -14.42 -12.05
N ALA A 226 17.57 -13.87 -13.22
CA ALA A 226 18.47 -13.84 -14.37
C ALA A 226 19.76 -13.04 -14.11
N ASP A 227 20.81 -13.39 -14.86
CA ASP A 227 22.11 -12.71 -14.86
C ASP A 227 22.57 -12.46 -16.32
N PRO A 228 22.65 -11.19 -16.76
CA PRO A 228 22.51 -9.95 -15.99
C PRO A 228 21.08 -9.68 -15.49
N ALA A 229 20.95 -8.92 -14.39
CA ALA A 229 19.65 -8.61 -13.79
C ALA A 229 18.82 -7.68 -14.71
N PRO A 230 17.60 -8.04 -15.12
CA PRO A 230 16.85 -7.30 -16.14
C PRO A 230 16.21 -5.99 -15.62
N ILE A 231 16.12 -5.83 -14.30
CA ILE A 231 15.57 -4.68 -13.58
C ILE A 231 16.37 -4.44 -12.30
N SER A 232 16.45 -3.19 -11.83
CA SER A 232 17.13 -2.85 -10.58
C SER A 232 16.32 -3.30 -9.35
N GLY A 233 17.00 -3.45 -8.21
CA GLY A 233 16.32 -3.71 -6.94
C GLY A 233 15.41 -2.56 -6.50
N LEU A 234 15.77 -1.31 -6.83
CA LEU A 234 14.99 -0.12 -6.51
C LEU A 234 13.68 -0.10 -7.30
N ASP A 235 13.72 -0.27 -8.62
CA ASP A 235 12.50 -0.30 -9.45
C ASP A 235 11.59 -1.48 -9.08
N ALA A 236 12.16 -2.64 -8.74
CA ALA A 236 11.39 -3.76 -8.21
C ALA A 236 10.77 -3.48 -6.83
N LEU A 237 11.47 -2.72 -5.97
CA LEU A 237 10.91 -2.27 -4.69
C LEU A 237 9.77 -1.29 -4.91
N LEU A 238 9.90 -0.35 -5.85
CA LEU A 238 8.84 0.60 -6.18
C LEU A 238 7.56 -0.11 -6.61
N ALA A 239 7.64 -1.14 -7.46
CA ALA A 239 6.49 -1.95 -7.82
C ALA A 239 5.82 -2.59 -6.58
N ASN A 240 6.61 -3.06 -5.61
CA ASN A 240 6.09 -3.58 -4.34
C ASN A 240 5.45 -2.48 -3.46
N GLN A 241 5.92 -1.24 -3.52
CA GLN A 241 5.32 -0.13 -2.77
C GLN A 241 3.98 0.30 -3.40
N VAL A 242 3.94 0.41 -4.73
CA VAL A 242 2.73 0.79 -5.47
C VAL A 242 1.61 -0.27 -5.35
N PHE A 243 1.98 -1.54 -5.16
CA PHE A 243 1.06 -2.67 -4.91
C PHE A 243 -0.01 -2.38 -3.84
N PHE A 244 0.33 -1.52 -2.87
CA PHE A 244 -0.49 -1.26 -1.69
C PHE A 244 -1.58 -0.21 -1.89
N TYR A 245 -1.52 0.66 -2.88
CA TYR A 245 -2.46 1.80 -2.97
C TYR A 245 -3.08 2.01 -4.36
N ASP A 246 -2.51 1.40 -5.39
CA ASP A 246 -3.00 1.55 -6.76
C ASP A 246 -4.28 0.73 -7.03
N ASP A 247 -4.95 1.00 -8.16
CA ASP A 247 -6.06 0.15 -8.61
C ASP A 247 -5.55 -1.26 -8.95
N VAL A 248 -6.27 -2.28 -8.46
CA VAL A 248 -5.84 -3.67 -8.56
C VAL A 248 -5.74 -4.15 -10.01
N ALA A 249 -6.69 -3.79 -10.87
CA ALA A 249 -6.70 -4.26 -12.25
C ALA A 249 -5.59 -3.58 -13.06
N ARG A 250 -5.53 -2.24 -12.96
CA ARG A 250 -4.52 -1.42 -13.63
C ARG A 250 -3.10 -1.81 -13.22
N PHE A 251 -2.85 -1.94 -11.92
CA PHE A 251 -1.55 -2.38 -11.40
C PHE A 251 -1.15 -3.76 -11.91
N THR A 252 -2.09 -4.73 -11.88
CA THR A 252 -1.82 -6.10 -12.34
C THR A 252 -1.45 -6.12 -13.82
N GLU A 253 -2.14 -5.35 -14.65
CA GLU A 253 -1.83 -5.23 -16.08
C GLU A 253 -0.44 -4.62 -16.30
N SER A 254 -0.14 -3.50 -15.62
CA SER A 254 1.15 -2.81 -15.74
C SER A 254 2.34 -3.66 -15.31
N VAL A 255 2.22 -4.42 -14.21
CA VAL A 255 3.26 -5.35 -13.79
C VAL A 255 3.50 -6.45 -14.82
N ASN A 256 2.43 -7.00 -15.42
CA ASN A 256 2.59 -8.01 -16.46
C ASN A 256 3.27 -7.45 -17.71
N LYS A 257 2.92 -6.23 -18.15
CA LYS A 257 3.59 -5.56 -19.27
C LYS A 257 5.09 -5.38 -19.04
N ILE A 258 5.48 -5.01 -17.81
CA ILE A 258 6.90 -4.95 -17.45
C ILE A 258 7.53 -6.33 -17.49
N CYS A 259 6.86 -7.36 -16.95
CA CYS A 259 7.39 -8.73 -17.03
C CYS A 259 7.65 -9.18 -18.48
N ASP A 260 6.75 -8.85 -19.41
CA ASP A 260 6.94 -9.13 -20.84
C ASP A 260 8.19 -8.42 -21.40
N GLU A 261 8.41 -7.15 -21.01
CA GLU A 261 9.63 -6.42 -21.37
C GLU A 261 10.88 -7.08 -20.76
N LEU A 262 10.84 -7.48 -19.49
CA LEU A 262 11.96 -8.12 -18.81
C LEU A 262 12.31 -9.47 -19.44
N GLU A 263 11.33 -10.25 -19.87
CA GLU A 263 11.57 -11.49 -20.62
C GLU A 263 12.31 -11.23 -21.93
N ASN A 264 11.94 -10.17 -22.66
CA ASN A 264 12.67 -9.76 -23.86
C ASN A 264 14.12 -9.33 -23.54
N ARG A 265 14.32 -8.56 -22.46
CA ARG A 265 15.66 -8.16 -21.99
C ARG A 265 16.52 -9.38 -21.65
N ILE A 266 15.96 -10.36 -20.94
CA ILE A 266 16.64 -11.63 -20.63
C ILE A 266 17.01 -12.38 -21.90
N ALA A 267 16.10 -12.49 -22.88
CA ALA A 267 16.34 -13.23 -24.12
C ALA A 267 17.52 -12.68 -24.93
N ILE A 268 17.78 -11.38 -24.87
CA ILE A 268 18.92 -10.72 -25.52
C ILE A 268 20.13 -10.50 -24.58
N ASN A 269 20.14 -11.13 -23.40
CA ASN A 269 21.16 -10.96 -22.36
C ASN A 269 21.41 -9.48 -21.95
N ARG A 270 20.37 -8.65 -21.96
CA ARG A 270 20.42 -7.26 -21.49
C ARG A 270 19.94 -7.20 -20.05
N GLY A 271 20.71 -6.54 -19.20
CA GLY A 271 20.31 -6.21 -17.85
C GLY A 271 20.84 -4.84 -17.45
N VAL A 272 20.30 -4.31 -16.36
CA VAL A 272 20.60 -2.94 -15.88
C VAL A 272 21.99 -2.83 -15.25
N PHE A 273 22.61 -3.97 -14.94
CA PHE A 273 23.99 -4.08 -14.47
C PHE A 273 24.75 -5.14 -15.28
N PRO A 274 26.09 -5.06 -15.37
CA PRO A 274 26.89 -6.08 -16.02
C PRO A 274 26.68 -7.48 -15.42
N LYS A 275 26.84 -8.50 -16.26
CA LYS A 275 26.79 -9.90 -15.84
C LYS A 275 27.80 -10.17 -14.71
N GLY A 276 27.41 -10.95 -13.71
CA GLY A 276 28.26 -11.27 -12.55
C GLY A 276 28.36 -10.16 -11.51
N THR A 277 27.59 -9.07 -11.63
CA THR A 277 27.45 -8.08 -10.55
C THR A 277 26.95 -8.76 -9.27
N PRO A 278 27.56 -8.50 -8.09
CA PRO A 278 27.12 -9.10 -6.82
C PRO A 278 25.64 -8.88 -6.55
N ARG A 279 24.95 -9.94 -6.12
CA ARG A 279 23.51 -9.96 -5.88
C ARG A 279 23.20 -10.00 -4.40
N ILE A 280 22.26 -9.18 -3.97
CA ILE A 280 21.83 -9.04 -2.57
C ILE A 280 20.39 -9.54 -2.42
N LEU A 281 20.10 -10.17 -1.28
CA LEU A 281 18.75 -10.52 -0.81
C LEU A 281 18.46 -9.77 0.49
#